data_AF-A0A323U1D2-F1
#
_entry.id   AF-A0A323U1D2-F1
#
_cell.length_a   1.000
_cell.length_b   1.000
_cell.length_c   1.000
_cell.angle_alpha   90.00
_cell.angle_beta   90.00
_cell.angle_gamma   90.00
#
_symmetry.space_group_name_H-M   'P 1'
#
loop_
_entity.id
_entity.type
_entity.pdbx_description
1 polymer ?
#
loop_
_entity_poly.entity_id
_entity_poly.type
_entity_poly.pdbx_seq_one_letter_code
_entity_poly.pdbx_strand_id
1 'polypeptide(L)' 'MKFEEMIGKKWLEVKDEMINYIIVDKDNIDKETGACIVDFINCEFLSVNGTYKIENDEIIITIADEATMYNNGAK' A
#
# COMPACT_ATOMS: atom_id res chain seq x y z
N MET A 1 -0.49 -12.35 -13.20
CA MET A 1 -1.02 -11.00 -12.94
C MET A 1 -0.21 -10.00 -13.73
N LYS A 2 -0.84 -8.97 -14.31
CA LYS A 2 -0.14 -7.77 -14.78
C LYS A 2 -0.43 -6.66 -13.79
N PHE A 3 0.59 -6.13 -13.13
CA PHE A 3 0.40 -5.17 -12.06
C PHE A 3 -0.09 -3.80 -12.58
N GLU A 4 0.22 -3.48 -13.83
CA GLU A 4 -0.24 -2.26 -14.51
C GLU A 4 -1.77 -2.21 -14.61
N GLU A 5 -2.43 -3.37 -14.68
CA GLU A 5 -3.90 -3.47 -14.73
C GLU A 5 -4.56 -3.16 -13.37
N MET A 6 -3.76 -3.08 -12.30
CA MET A 6 -4.24 -2.72 -10.97
C MET A 6 -4.34 -1.21 -10.78
N ILE A 7 -3.61 -0.41 -11.57
CA ILE A 7 -3.64 1.05 -11.50
C ILE A 7 -5.08 1.54 -11.71
N GLY A 8 -5.56 2.39 -10.82
CA GLY A 8 -6.91 2.96 -10.86
C GLY A 8 -7.99 2.09 -10.20
N LYS A 9 -7.73 0.80 -9.95
CA LYS A 9 -8.66 -0.06 -9.20
C LYS A 9 -8.70 0.31 -7.72
N LYS A 10 -9.82 -0.01 -7.07
CA LYS A 10 -9.98 0.10 -5.62
C LYS A 10 -9.30 -1.06 -4.91
N TRP A 11 -8.79 -0.82 -3.70
CA TRP A 11 -8.18 -1.85 -2.87
C TRP A 11 -9.10 -3.05 -2.67
N LEU A 12 -10.40 -2.81 -2.42
CA LEU A 12 -11.40 -3.87 -2.28
C LEU A 12 -11.44 -4.84 -3.48
N GLU A 13 -11.19 -4.37 -4.69
CA GLU A 13 -11.24 -5.17 -5.91
C GLU A 13 -10.02 -6.06 -6.11
N VAL A 14 -8.89 -5.72 -5.47
CA VAL A 14 -7.58 -6.34 -5.74
C VAL A 14 -6.92 -6.95 -4.49
N LYS A 15 -7.43 -6.67 -3.28
CA LYS A 15 -6.76 -7.00 -2.02
C LYS A 15 -6.44 -8.47 -1.86
N ASP A 16 -7.34 -9.37 -2.26
CA ASP A 16 -7.14 -10.81 -2.14
C ASP A 16 -5.96 -11.30 -2.99
N GLU A 17 -5.73 -10.67 -4.14
CA GLU A 17 -4.61 -10.99 -5.03
C GLU A 17 -3.32 -10.26 -4.61
N MET A 18 -3.43 -9.05 -4.06
CA MET A 18 -2.30 -8.15 -3.79
C MET A 18 -1.69 -8.31 -2.40
N ILE A 19 -2.42 -8.87 -1.42
CA ILE A 19 -1.99 -8.93 -0.01
C ILE A 19 -0.63 -9.60 0.19
N ASN A 20 -0.32 -10.62 -0.61
CA ASN A 20 0.92 -11.39 -0.53
C ASN A 20 2.14 -10.66 -1.13
N TYR A 21 1.92 -9.51 -1.76
CA TYR A 21 2.96 -8.71 -2.39
C TYR A 21 3.26 -7.44 -1.60
N ILE A 22 2.64 -7.20 -0.45
CA ILE A 22 2.83 -5.97 0.31
C ILE A 22 4.27 -5.84 0.81
N ILE A 23 4.86 -4.66 0.59
CA ILE A 23 6.08 -4.20 1.24
C ILE A 23 5.86 -2.78 1.76
N VAL A 24 6.25 -2.54 3.01
CA VAL A 24 6.20 -1.21 3.63
C VAL A 24 7.60 -0.87 4.09
N ASP A 25 8.22 0.11 3.43
CA ASP A 25 9.48 0.70 3.88
C ASP A 25 9.20 1.67 5.05
N LYS A 26 10.14 1.75 6.00
CA LYS A 26 10.11 2.74 7.08
C LYS A 26 10.06 4.17 6.54
N ASP A 27 10.62 4.42 5.34
CA ASP A 27 10.68 5.75 4.73
C ASP A 27 9.32 6.14 4.10
N ASN A 28 8.40 5.18 3.95
CA ASN A 28 7.03 5.42 3.49
C ASN A 28 6.07 5.75 4.64
N ILE A 29 6.56 5.91 5.86
CA ILE A 29 5.75 6.13 7.06
C ILE A 29 5.89 7.58 7.54
N ASP A 30 4.78 8.31 7.57
CA ASP A 30 4.70 9.62 8.20
C ASP A 30 4.26 9.49 9.66
N LYS A 31 5.22 9.66 10.57
CA LYS A 31 5.00 9.51 12.00
C LYS A 31 4.18 10.62 12.65
N GLU A 32 4.06 11.76 12.00
CA GLU A 32 3.28 12.89 12.53
C GLU A 32 1.79 12.68 12.24
N THR A 33 1.46 12.22 11.02
CA THR A 33 0.08 12.07 10.56
C THR A 33 -0.48 10.66 10.71
N GLY A 34 0.37 9.65 10.85
CA GLY A 34 -0.04 8.25 10.81
C GLY A 34 -0.30 7.72 9.40
N ALA A 35 0.01 8.51 8.36
CA ALA A 35 -0.13 8.06 6.98
C ALA A 35 1.02 7.14 6.58
N CYS A 36 0.74 6.18 5.70
CA CYS A 36 1.78 5.37 5.09
C CYS A 36 1.50 5.09 3.61
N ILE A 37 2.58 4.93 2.84
CA ILE A 37 2.52 4.42 1.47
C ILE A 37 2.85 2.92 1.51
N VAL A 38 1.95 2.11 0.96
CA VAL A 38 2.14 0.67 0.82
C VAL A 38 2.55 0.39 -0.61
N ASP A 39 3.75 -0.17 -0.77
CA ASP A 39 4.31 -0.57 -2.07
C ASP A 39 4.16 -2.09 -2.25
N PHE A 40 4.47 -2.58 -3.45
CA PHE A 40 4.34 -4.00 -3.79
C PHE A 40 5.62 -4.61 -4.35
N ILE A 41 5.99 -5.78 -3.82
CA ILE A 41 7.14 -6.58 -4.24
C ILE A 41 6.96 -6.96 -5.72
N ASN A 42 8.06 -6.89 -6.48
CA ASN A 42 8.09 -7.11 -7.94
C ASN A 42 7.29 -6.07 -8.75
N CYS A 43 6.87 -4.97 -8.11
CA CYS A 43 6.11 -3.90 -8.73
C CYS A 43 6.37 -2.55 -8.04
N GLU A 44 7.60 -2.07 -8.12
CA GLU A 44 8.05 -0.84 -7.45
C GLU A 44 7.32 0.43 -7.93
N PHE A 45 6.66 0.37 -9.09
CA PHE A 45 5.86 1.49 -9.58
C PHE A 45 4.46 1.57 -8.97
N LEU A 46 3.98 0.54 -8.25
CA LEU A 46 2.59 0.49 -7.79
C LEU A 46 2.52 0.73 -6.28
N SER A 47 1.59 1.58 -5.87
CA SER A 47 1.37 1.88 -4.46
C SER A 47 -0.11 2.07 -4.13
N VAL A 48 -0.42 2.01 -2.84
CA VAL A 48 -1.71 2.41 -2.28
C VAL A 48 -1.50 3.15 -0.96
N ASN A 49 -2.33 4.16 -0.69
CA ASN A 49 -2.27 4.89 0.56
C ASN A 49 -2.97 4.11 1.66
N GLY A 50 -2.34 4.08 2.83
CA GLY A 50 -2.90 3.53 4.05
C GLY A 50 -2.59 4.40 5.25
N THR A 51 -2.96 3.89 6.41
CA THR A 51 -2.53 4.42 7.70
C THR A 51 -1.81 3.33 8.47
N TYR A 52 -0.95 3.74 9.39
CA TYR A 52 -0.26 2.81 10.28
C TYR A 52 -0.51 3.19 11.74
N LYS A 53 -0.46 2.18 12.61
CA LYS A 53 -0.37 2.35 14.06
C LYS A 53 0.60 1.31 14.64
N ILE A 54 1.19 1.64 15.77
CA ILE A 54 2.02 0.70 16.54
C ILE A 54 1.22 0.29 17.77
N GLU A 55 0.99 -1.02 17.93
CA GLU A 55 0.24 -1.58 19.04
C GLU A 55 0.91 -2.89 19.47
N ASN A 56 1.27 -3.02 20.75
CA ASN A 56 1.91 -4.23 21.31
C ASN A 56 3.16 -4.70 20.52
N ASP A 57 4.05 -3.78 20.17
CA ASP A 57 5.24 -4.03 19.34
C ASP A 57 4.94 -4.52 17.90
N GLU A 58 3.68 -4.46 17.46
CA GLU A 58 3.25 -4.75 16.09
C GLU A 58 2.97 -3.46 15.32
N ILE A 59 3.30 -3.46 14.03
CA ILE A 59 2.88 -2.40 13.09
C ILE A 59 1.61 -2.90 12.38
N ILE A 60 0.50 -2.21 12.60
CA ILE A 60 -0.78 -2.50 11.96
C ILE A 60 -0.98 -1.48 10.83
N ILE A 61 -1.06 -1.98 9.60
CA ILE A 61 -1.37 -1.19 8.40
C ILE A 61 -2.84 -1.34 8.06
N THR A 62 -3.53 -0.23 7.86
CA THR A 62 -4.94 -0.20 7.42
C THR A 62 -5.02 0.46 6.06
N ILE A 63 -5.63 -0.23 5.09
CA ILE A 63 -5.91 0.30 3.76
C ILE A 63 -7.42 0.34 3.60
N ALA A 64 -7.98 1.50 3.30
CA ALA A 64 -9.41 1.66 3.10
C ALA A 64 -9.86 0.94 1.82
N ASP A 65 -11.05 0.35 1.82
CA ASP A 65 -11.58 -0.39 0.67
C ASP A 65 -11.67 0.49 -0.59
N GLU A 66 -11.97 1.77 -0.42
CA GLU A 66 -12.03 2.79 -1.46
C GLU A 66 -10.68 3.43 -1.84
N ALA A 67 -9.57 3.03 -1.20
CA ALA A 67 -8.25 3.49 -1.58
C ALA A 67 -7.95 3.06 -3.01
N THR A 68 -7.39 3.98 -3.82
CA THR A 68 -7.09 3.72 -5.22
C THR A 68 -5.62 3.37 -5.38
N MET A 69 -5.36 2.26 -6.07
CA MET A 69 -4.03 1.87 -6.51
C MET A 69 -3.49 2.89 -7.53
N TYR A 70 -2.25 3.33 -7.38
CA TYR A 70 -1.67 4.37 -8.24
C TYR A 70 -0.24 4.06 -8.66
N ASN A 71 0.19 4.69 -9.75
CA ASN A 71 1.56 4.63 -10.22
C ASN A 71 2.42 5.64 -9.44
N ASN A 72 3.37 5.12 -8.66
CA ASN A 72 4.35 5.83 -7.85
C ASN A 72 5.78 5.71 -8.40
N GLY A 73 5.97 5.16 -9.60
CA GLY A 73 7.28 4.94 -10.22
C GLY A 73 8.03 6.20 -10.68
N ALA A 74 7.58 7.38 -10.25
CA ALA A 74 8.27 8.66 -10.48
C ALA A 74 9.15 9.09 -9.28
N LYS A 75 9.37 8.20 -8.31
CA LYS A 75 10.37 8.40 -7.25
C LYS A 75 11.80 8.31 -7.80
#